data_AF-A0A1I7WQT0-F1
#
_entry.id   AF-A0A1I7WQT0-F1
#
_cell.length_a   1.000
_cell.length_b   1.000
_cell.length_c   1.000
_cell.angle_alpha   90.00
_cell.angle_beta   90.00
_cell.angle_gamma   90.00
#
_symmetry.space_group_name_H-M   'P 1'
#
loop_
_entity.id
_entity.type
_entity.pdbx_description
1 polymer ?
#
loop_
_entity_poly.entity_id
_entity_poly.type
_entity_poly.pdbx_seq_one_letter_code
_entity_poly.pdbx_strand_id
1 'polypeptide(L)' 'MVWPSRSPDLNPMESLWGILDCKVYTHNRQFSSIEHLKKTVSKVWSKNGPVNLETLSMNMAERTFK' A
#
# COMPACT_ATOMS: atom_id res chain seq x y z
N MET A 1 -12.51 15.69 4.28
CA MET A 1 -13.14 14.39 3.95
C MET A 1 -13.09 13.55 5.21
N VAL A 2 -14.24 13.30 5.85
CA VAL A 2 -14.31 12.49 7.07
C VAL A 2 -14.60 11.06 6.64
N TRP A 3 -13.65 10.16 6.86
CA TRP A 3 -13.81 8.74 6.57
C TRP A 3 -14.82 8.16 7.58
N PRO A 4 -15.84 7.40 7.14
CA PRO A 4 -16.75 6.74 8.05
C PRO A 4 -16.00 5.69 8.90
N SER A 5 -16.42 5.53 10.16
CA SER A 5 -15.87 4.51 11.04
C SER A 5 -16.07 3.11 10.43
N ARG A 6 -15.03 2.27 10.47
CA ARG A 6 -14.98 0.91 9.88
C ARG A 6 -14.99 0.85 8.34
N SER A 7 -14.47 1.86 7.65
CA SER A 7 -14.24 1.79 6.19
C SER A 7 -12.75 1.73 5.84
N PRO A 8 -12.08 0.58 6.05
CA PRO A 8 -10.68 0.40 5.64
C PRO A 8 -10.52 0.50 4.12
N ASP A 9 -11.57 0.19 3.33
CA ASP A 9 -11.61 0.37 1.87
C ASP A 9 -11.51 1.83 1.41
N LEU A 10 -11.76 2.76 2.34
CA LEU A 10 -11.60 4.19 2.15
C LEU A 10 -10.36 4.70 2.87
N ASN A 11 -9.46 3.87 3.39
CA ASN A 11 -8.19 4.34 3.95
C ASN A 11 -7.06 4.19 2.91
N PRO A 12 -6.48 5.29 2.40
CA PRO A 12 -5.42 5.20 1.39
C PRO A 12 -4.18 4.49 1.95
N MET A 13 -3.96 4.58 3.26
CA MET A 13 -2.86 3.89 3.93
C MET A 13 -3.03 2.36 3.87
N GLU A 14 -4.24 1.83 4.07
CA GLU A 14 -4.46 0.37 4.03
C GLU A 14 -4.27 -0.18 2.62
N SER A 15 -4.76 0.53 1.59
CA SER A 15 -4.51 0.13 0.20
C SER A 15 -3.03 0.21 -0.16
N LEU A 16 -2.29 1.19 0.37
CA LEU A 16 -0.84 1.28 0.18
C LEU A 16 -0.11 0.12 0.86
N TRP A 17 -0.50 -0.25 2.09
CA TRP A 17 0.02 -1.41 2.80
C TRP A 17 -0.23 -2.71 2.03
N GLY A 18 -1.43 -2.90 1.47
CA GLY A 18 -1.72 -4.07 0.63
C GLY A 18 -0.84 -4.19 -0.61
N ILE A 19 -0.57 -3.06 -1.30
CA ILE A 19 0.33 -3.04 -2.47
C ILE A 19 1.78 -3.32 -2.05
N LEU A 20 2.22 -2.75 -0.93
CA LEU A 20 3.56 -2.98 -0.39
C LEU A 20 3.74 -4.43 0.02
N ASP A 21 2.79 -5.00 0.74
CA ASP A 21 2.81 -6.40 1.19
C ASP A 21 2.92 -7.35 0.00
N CYS A 22 2.04 -7.18 -1.00
CA CYS A 22 2.06 -7.96 -2.24
C CYS A 22 3.43 -7.89 -2.96
N LYS A 23 4.08 -6.72 -2.98
CA LYS A 23 5.38 -6.53 -3.62
C LYS A 23 6.56 -7.03 -2.78
N VAL A 24 6.48 -6.94 -1.46
CA VAL A 24 7.54 -7.37 -0.55
C VAL A 24 7.58 -8.90 -0.45
N TYR A 25 6.42 -9.55 -0.39
CA TYR A 25 6.26 -11.01 -0.29
C TYR A 25 6.02 -11.71 -1.62
N THR A 26 6.19 -11.00 -2.74
CA THR A 26 6.10 -11.59 -4.08
C THR A 26 6.97 -12.85 -4.20
N HIS A 27 6.48 -13.83 -4.95
CA HIS A 27 7.12 -15.15 -5.11
C HIS A 27 7.30 -15.94 -3.80
N ASN A 28 6.41 -15.77 -2.82
CA ASN A 28 6.50 -16.44 -1.51
C ASN A 28 7.84 -16.19 -0.80
N ARG A 29 8.43 -15.00 -1.02
CA ARG A 29 9.71 -14.65 -0.39
C ARG A 29 9.52 -14.56 1.12
N GLN A 30 10.23 -15.38 1.87
CA GLN A 30 10.34 -15.24 3.33
C GLN A 30 11.63 -14.52 3.72
N PHE A 31 11.58 -13.78 4.82
CA PHE A 31 12.73 -13.07 5.38
C PHE A 31 13.12 -13.71 6.70
N SER A 32 14.37 -14.14 6.82
CA SER A 32 14.94 -14.69 8.05
C SER A 32 15.56 -13.62 8.97
N SER A 33 15.69 -12.38 8.48
CA SER A 33 16.23 -11.25 9.25
C SER A 33 15.41 -9.98 9.06
N ILE A 34 15.15 -9.29 10.16
CA ILE A 34 14.43 -8.01 10.22
C ILE A 34 15.15 -6.95 9.37
N GLU A 35 16.48 -6.96 9.33
CA GLU A 35 17.26 -6.00 8.54
C GLU A 35 17.01 -6.18 7.04
N HIS A 36 16.90 -7.44 6.60
CA HIS A 36 16.65 -7.76 5.19
C HIS A 36 15.23 -7.39 4.76
N LEU A 37 14.25 -7.59 5.66
CA LEU A 37 12.88 -7.11 5.48
C LEU A 37 12.85 -5.58 5.36
N LYS A 38 13.45 -4.85 6.32
CA LYS A 38 13.52 -3.38 6.30
C LYS A 38 14.13 -2.85 5.00
N LYS A 39 15.26 -3.42 4.57
CA LYS A 39 15.93 -3.03 3.33
C LYS A 39 15.05 -3.25 2.10
N THR A 40 14.31 -4.35 2.07
CA THR A 40 13.41 -4.68 0.97
C THR A 40 12.20 -3.76 0.94
N VAL A 41 11.57 -3.50 2.09
CA VAL A 41 10.45 -2.55 2.22
C VAL A 41 10.88 -1.16 1.75
N SER A 42 12.03 -0.64 2.21
CA SER A 42 12.54 0.66 1.75
C SER A 42 12.80 0.69 0.24
N LYS A 43 13.37 -0.39 -0.32
CA LYS A 43 13.62 -0.49 -1.76
C LYS A 43 12.32 -0.50 -2.58
N VAL A 44 11.31 -1.25 -2.14
CA VAL A 44 10.00 -1.32 -2.79
C VAL A 44 9.30 0.03 -2.67
N TRP A 45 9.35 0.68 -1.50
CA TRP A 45 8.79 2.00 -1.26
C TRP A 45 9.40 3.06 -2.19
N SER A 46 10.72 3.17 -2.25
CA SER A 46 11.41 4.13 -3.14
C SER A 46 11.09 3.91 -4.62
N LYS A 47 10.81 2.67 -5.03
CA LYS A 47 10.44 2.34 -6.42
C LYS A 47 8.99 2.64 -6.75
N ASN A 48 8.10 2.71 -5.76
CA ASN A 48 6.64 2.72 -5.95
C ASN A 48 5.92 3.92 -5.33
N GLY A 49 6.63 4.80 -4.63
CA GLY A 49 6.08 5.91 -3.83
C GLY A 49 5.15 6.87 -4.59
N PRO A 50 5.59 7.54 -5.67
CA PRO A 50 4.77 8.60 -6.29
C PRO A 50 3.62 8.06 -7.15
N VAL A 51 3.85 7.04 -7.98
CA VAL A 51 2.87 6.53 -8.95
C VAL A 51 1.64 5.88 -8.31
N ASN A 52 1.79 5.20 -7.16
CA ASN A 52 0.65 4.50 -6.56
C ASN A 52 -0.25 5.43 -5.74
N LEU A 53 0.25 6.56 -5.22
CA LEU A 53 -0.53 7.48 -4.40
C LEU A 53 -1.58 8.23 -5.22
N GLU A 54 -1.24 8.71 -6.42
CA GLU A 54 -2.20 9.38 -7.30
C GLU A 54 -3.27 8.42 -7.81
N THR A 55 -2.88 7.22 -8.24
CA THR A 55 -3.84 6.18 -8.69
C THR A 55 -4.73 5.69 -7.55
N LEU A 56 -4.23 5.59 -6.32
CA LEU A 56 -5.05 5.31 -5.14
C LEU A 56 -6.07 6.42 -4.90
N SER A 57 -5.61 7.68 -4.91
CA SER A 57 -6.46 8.85 -4.70
C SER A 57 -7.61 8.90 -5.70
N MET A 58 -7.32 8.63 -6.98
CA MET A 58 -8.33 8.53 -8.04
C MET A 58 -9.33 7.39 -7.81
N ASN A 59 -8.86 6.17 -7.51
CA ASN A 59 -9.73 5.01 -7.27
C ASN A 59 -10.64 5.20 -6.05
N MET A 60 -10.19 5.92 -5.03
CA MET A 60 -10.99 6.22 -3.85
C MET A 60 -12.07 7.25 -4.14
N ALA A 61 -11.75 8.26 -4.96
CA ALA A 61 -12.75 9.22 -5.45
C ALA A 61 -13.87 8.49 -6.21
N GLU A 62 -13.53 7.58 -7.13
CA GLU A 62 -14.51 6.78 -7.88
C GLU A 62 -15.43 5.93 -6.99
N ARG A 63 -14.95 5.47 -5.83
CA ARG A 63 -15.77 4.70 -4.87
C ARG A 63 -16.71 5.56 -4.03
N THR A 64 -16.40 6.85 -3.85
CA THR A 64 -17.27 7.80 -3.14
C THR A 64 -18.38 8.38 -4.01
N PHE A 65 -18.30 8.22 -5.34
CA PHE A 65 -19.35 8.58 -6.29
C PHE A 65 -20.18 7.35 -6.66
N LYS A 66 -21.09 6.95 -5.77
CA LYS A 66 -22.17 6.02 -6.11
C LYS A 66 -23.46 6.36 -5.37
#